data_AF-A0A354WPD1-F1
#
_entry.id   AF-A0A354WPD1-F1
#
_cell.length_a   1.000
_cell.length_b   1.000
_cell.length_c   1.000
_cell.angle_alpha   90.00
_cell.angle_beta   90.00
_cell.angle_gamma   90.00
#
_symmetry.space_group_name_H-M   'P 1'
#
loop_
_entity.id
_entity.type
_entity.pdbx_description
1 polymer ?
#
loop_
_entity_poly.entity_id
_entity_poly.type
_entity_poly.pdbx_seq_one_letter_code
_entity_poly.pdbx_strand_id
1 'polypeptide(L)' 'MELTERKKKVLRSVVDLYIRTAEPVGSKAITELPDMKYSSATIRNEMAELT' A
#
# COMPACT_ATOMS: atom_id res chain seq x y z
N MET A 1 -15.37 -0.66 11.51
CA MET A 1 -15.38 -0.49 10.05
C MET A 1 -14.57 -1.62 9.44
N GLU A 2 -15.13 -2.36 8.49
CA GLU A 2 -14.38 -3.36 7.73
C GLU A 2 -13.48 -2.66 6.72
N LEU A 3 -12.23 -3.12 6.57
CA LEU A 3 -11.35 -2.65 5.51
C LEU A 3 -11.86 -3.17 4.16
N THR A 4 -11.89 -2.31 3.15
CA THR A 4 -12.17 -2.77 1.77
C THR A 4 -11.05 -3.69 1.29
N GLU A 5 -11.32 -4.54 0.30
CA GLU A 5 -10.30 -5.41 -0.28
C GLU A 5 -9.10 -4.63 -0.84
N ARG A 6 -9.35 -3.41 -1.35
CA ARG A 6 -8.30 -2.50 -1.78
C ARG A 6 -7.42 -2.05 -0.62
N LYS A 7 -8.02 -1.61 0.50
CA LYS A 7 -7.27 -1.23 1.72
C LYS A 7 -6.45 -2.39 2.27
N LYS A 8 -7.05 -3.59 2.34
CA LYS A 8 -6.35 -4.81 2.76
C LYS A 8 -5.15 -5.09 1.87
N LYS A 9 -5.31 -4.96 0.55
CA LYS A 9 -4.22 -5.15 -0.41
C LYS A 9 -3.10 -4.13 -0.21
N VAL A 10 -3.43 -2.84 -0.10
CA VAL A 10 -2.43 -1.77 0.13
C VAL A 10 -1.69 -1.99 1.44
N LEU A 11 -2.41 -2.27 2.53
CA LEU A 11 -1.81 -2.54 3.84
C LEU A 11 -0.86 -3.75 3.80
N ARG A 12 -1.27 -4.84 3.15
CA ARG A 12 -0.42 -6.02 2.98
C ARG A 12 0.86 -5.69 2.22
N SER A 13 0.77 -4.97 1.10
CA SER A 13 1.94 -4.54 0.33
C SER A 13 2.89 -3.65 1.15
N VAL A 14 2.36 -2.74 1.99
CA VAL A 14 3.16 -1.91 2.90
C VAL A 14 3.94 -2.79 3.89
N VAL A 15 3.25 -3.72 4.56
CA VAL A 15 3.86 -4.61 5.56
C VAL A 15 4.92 -5.51 4.92
N ASP A 16 4.60 -6.13 3.78
CA ASP A 16 5.53 -7.03 3.08
C ASP A 16 6.80 -6.31 2.62
N LEU A 17 6.68 -5.09 2.10
CA LEU A 17 7.83 -4.28 1.70
C LEU A 17 8.66 -3.86 2.91
N TYR A 18 8.02 -3.37 3.98
CA TYR A 18 8.72 -2.96 5.19
C TYR A 18 9.50 -4.12 5.83
N ILE A 19 8.92 -5.31 5.89
CA ILE A 19 9.61 -6.50 6.42
C ILE A 19 10.86 -6.84 5.58
N ARG A 20 10.77 -6.69 4.26
CA ARG A 20 11.88 -7.04 3.35
C ARG A 20 13.00 -6.03 3.35
N THR A 21 12.69 -4.75 3.49
CA THR A 21 13.67 -3.65 3.32
C THR A 21 14.08 -2.99 4.63
N ALA A 22 13.26 -3.12 5.69
CA ALA A 22 13.36 -2.33 6.92
C ALA A 22 13.32 -0.81 6.69
N GLU A 23 12.74 -0.37 5.56
CA GLU A 23 12.66 1.04 5.16
C GLU A 23 11.20 1.52 5.06
N PRO A 24 10.93 2.81 5.32
CA PRO A 24 9.61 3.39 5.12
C PRO A 24 9.08 3.19 3.70
N VAL A 25 7.84 2.73 3.59
CA VAL A 25 7.23 2.37 2.30
C VAL A 25 6.35 3.50 1.79
N GLY A 26 6.77 4.12 0.69
CA GLY A 26 5.99 5.13 -0.02
C GLY A 26 5.07 4.53 -1.09
N SER A 27 4.04 5.27 -1.49
CA SER A 27 3.07 4.80 -2.50
C SER A 27 3.68 4.53 -3.88
N LYS A 28 4.80 5.18 -4.24
CA LYS A 28 5.54 4.89 -5.48
C LYS A 28 6.08 3.45 -5.47
N ALA A 29 6.73 3.03 -4.39
CA ALA A 29 7.25 1.67 -4.24
C ALA A 29 6.14 0.61 -4.38
N ILE A 30 4.94 0.91 -3.87
CA ILE A 30 3.77 0.04 -4.00
C ILE A 30 3.23 0.03 -5.45
N THR A 31 3.26 1.16 -6.15
CA THR A 31 2.79 1.27 -7.55
C THR A 31 3.66 0.43 -8.50
N GLU A 32 4.93 0.24 -8.17
CA GLU A 32 5.88 -0.54 -8.95
C GLU A 32 5.70 -2.07 -8.78
N LEU A 33 4.84 -2.51 -7.85
CA LEU A 33 4.55 -3.93 -7.66
C LEU A 33 3.78 -4.50 -8.86
N PRO A 34 4.15 -5.68 -9.39
CA PRO A 34 3.55 -6.25 -10.61
C PRO A 34 2.02 -6.44 -10.55
N ASP A 35 1.47 -6.64 -9.35
CA ASP A 35 0.05 -6.88 -9.12
C ASP A 35 -0.70 -5.62 -8.69
N MET A 36 -0.04 -4.46 -8.63
CA MET A 36 -0.64 -3.20 -8.22
C MET A 36 -1.11 -2.40 -9.44
N LYS A 37 -2.44 -2.29 -9.59
CA LYS A 37 -3.09 -1.58 -10.72
C LYS A 37 -3.63 -0.20 -10.33
N TYR A 38 -3.16 0.36 -9.22
CA TYR A 38 -3.64 1.63 -8.69
C TYR A 38 -2.57 2.71 -8.82
N SER A 39 -3.01 3.93 -9.08
CA SER A 39 -2.10 5.07 -9.14
C SER A 39 -1.48 5.37 -7.77
N SER A 40 -0.31 6.01 -7.77
CA SER A 40 0.33 6.52 -6.54
C SER A 40 -0.60 7.43 -5.72
N ALA A 41 -1.48 8.21 -6.38
CA ALA A 41 -2.45 9.08 -5.70
C ALA A 41 -3.53 8.27 -5.00
N THR A 42 -4.08 7.25 -5.67
CA THR A 42 -5.05 6.32 -5.08
C THR A 42 -4.46 5.62 -3.85
N ILE A 43 -3.25 5.08 -3.97
CA ILE A 43 -2.58 4.37 -2.87
C ILE A 43 -2.32 5.32 -1.69
N ARG A 44 -1.92 6.58 -1.94
CA ARG A 44 -1.77 7.59 -0.88
C ARG A 44 -3.06 7.81 -0.10
N ASN A 45 -4.18 7.94 -0.81
CA ASN A 45 -5.49 8.14 -0.17
C ASN A 45 -5.87 6.92 0.68
N GLU A 46 -5.66 5.70 0.17
CA GLU A 46 -5.91 4.49 0.97
C GLU A 46 -5.03 4.47 2.22
N MET A 47 -3.74 4.78 2.11
CA MET A 47 -2.82 4.84 3.24
C MET A 47 -3.23 5.89 4.30
N ALA A 48 -3.72 7.06 3.86
CA ALA A 48 -4.20 8.09 4.76
C ALA A 48 -5.46 7.67 5.55
N GLU A 49 -6.24 6.74 5.02
CA GLU A 49 -7.43 6.18 5.67
C GLU A 49 -7.14 4.92 6.51
N LEU A 50 -5.87 4.52 6.68
CA LEU A 50 -5.45 3.38 7.52
C LEU A 50 -5.08 3.79 8.95
N THR A 51 -5.03 5.08 9.25
CA THR A 51 -4.82 5.66 10.60
C THR A 51 -6.13 6.11 11.20
#